data_AF-C9LBM6-F1
#
_entry.id   AF-C9LBM6-F1
#
_cell.length_a   1.000
_cell.length_b   1.000
_cell.length_c   1.000
_cell.angle_alpha   90.00
_cell.angle_beta   90.00
_cell.angle_gamma   90.00
#
_symmetry.space_group_name_H-M   'P 1'
#
loop_
_entity.id
_entity.type
_entity.pdbx_description
1 polymer ?
#
loop_
_entity_poly.entity_id
_entity_poly.type
_entity_poly.pdbx_seq_one_letter_code
_entity_poly.pdbx_strand_id
1 'polypeptide(L)'
;MKLRYPAEAFAFGIVLFSAGMKEAFAAGILVILSVVFAEFLKNLLQAFVPDWSLKLCVFIGTGAVSASAFLLAFSYLGTSVSTGLWIMTVLLGLFAAKHVLDDNVEAEYGELFWECAIAWGFWILLSIAREFFGSGMIFGNMILETEMQSKVFLETIFGFLTAGMALAFTNGIIKKKITNTHSLLLVIPLAMFIRPFDMESFGEIVGLVWTILVPIILFISVKKTLKFARTGKAFRGLPVEMLAMGFIYMILSIY
;
A
#
# COMPACT_ATOMS: atom_id res chain seq x y z
N MET A 1 15.46 -9.80 14.32
CA MET A 1 15.86 -9.74 12.90
C MET A 1 15.13 -8.59 12.25
N LYS A 2 15.83 -7.77 11.46
CA LYS A 2 15.23 -6.65 10.72
C LYS A 2 14.30 -7.19 9.61
N LEU A 3 13.19 -6.50 9.42
CA LEU A 3 12.26 -6.73 8.32
C LEU A 3 12.95 -6.34 7.02
N ARG A 4 12.86 -7.15 5.97
CA ARG A 4 13.55 -6.85 4.70
C ARG A 4 12.59 -6.49 3.58
N TYR A 5 11.35 -6.97 3.62
CA TYR A 5 10.34 -6.49 2.67
C TYR A 5 9.85 -5.06 3.01
N PRO A 6 9.57 -4.22 2.00
CA PRO A 6 9.15 -2.84 2.15
C PRO A 6 7.67 -2.74 2.55
N ALA A 7 7.40 -2.87 3.84
CA ALA A 7 6.03 -2.94 4.36
C ALA A 7 5.16 -1.72 4.01
N GLU A 8 5.73 -0.51 3.97
CA GLU A 8 4.99 0.70 3.60
C GLU A 8 4.57 0.70 2.12
N ALA A 9 5.49 0.31 1.21
CA ALA A 9 5.19 0.22 -0.22
C ALA A 9 4.15 -0.87 -0.51
N PHE A 10 4.26 -2.04 0.15
CA PHE A 10 3.26 -3.10 0.04
C PHE A 10 1.91 -2.68 0.62
N ALA A 11 1.87 -2.09 1.82
CA ALA A 11 0.63 -1.60 2.42
C ALA A 11 -0.10 -0.63 1.47
N PHE A 12 0.64 0.34 0.92
CA PHE A 12 0.10 1.34 0.03
C PHE A 12 -0.38 0.72 -1.30
N GLY A 13 0.44 -0.16 -1.89
CA GLY A 13 0.07 -0.91 -3.09
C GLY A 13 -1.18 -1.77 -2.90
N ILE A 14 -1.28 -2.48 -1.76
CA ILE A 14 -2.44 -3.32 -1.44
C ILE A 14 -3.70 -2.47 -1.33
N VAL A 15 -3.66 -1.33 -0.65
CA VAL A 15 -4.85 -0.46 -0.54
C VAL A 15 -5.34 -0.01 -1.92
N LEU A 16 -4.41 0.30 -2.83
CA LEU A 16 -4.73 0.80 -4.17
C LEU A 16 -5.18 -0.28 -5.16
N PHE A 17 -4.52 -1.45 -5.17
CA PHE A 17 -4.67 -2.44 -6.23
C PHE A 17 -5.04 -3.83 -5.69
N SER A 18 -5.98 -3.92 -4.74
CA SER A 18 -6.53 -5.20 -4.25
C SER A 18 -8.01 -5.42 -4.58
N ALA A 19 -8.61 -4.56 -5.38
CA ALA A 19 -9.99 -4.74 -5.83
C ALA A 19 -10.11 -5.88 -6.86
N GLY A 20 -9.12 -6.05 -7.73
CA GLY A 20 -9.09 -7.14 -8.71
C GLY A 20 -7.79 -7.94 -8.69
N MET A 21 -7.88 -9.24 -8.95
CA MET A 21 -6.72 -10.14 -8.98
C MET A 21 -5.70 -9.74 -10.04
N LYS A 22 -6.15 -9.32 -11.24
CA LYS A 22 -5.26 -8.91 -12.35
C LYS A 22 -4.36 -7.74 -11.94
N GLU A 23 -4.97 -6.74 -11.31
CA GLU A 23 -4.27 -5.55 -10.83
C GLU A 23 -3.32 -5.89 -9.68
N ALA A 24 -3.79 -6.67 -8.69
CA ALA A 24 -2.98 -7.12 -7.56
C ALA A 24 -1.74 -7.92 -8.01
N PHE A 25 -1.92 -8.78 -9.00
CA PHE A 25 -0.84 -9.58 -9.56
C PHE A 25 0.24 -8.69 -10.20
N ALA A 26 -0.16 -7.82 -11.13
CA ALA A 26 0.76 -6.93 -11.83
C ALA A 26 1.41 -5.90 -10.89
N ALA A 27 0.61 -5.26 -10.03
CA ALA A 27 1.08 -4.24 -9.09
C ALA A 27 2.11 -4.83 -8.11
N GLY A 28 1.90 -6.06 -7.62
CA GLY A 28 2.86 -6.70 -6.74
C GLY A 28 4.21 -6.97 -7.39
N ILE A 29 4.24 -7.42 -8.64
CA ILE A 29 5.49 -7.58 -9.41
C ILE A 29 6.20 -6.24 -9.56
N LEU A 30 5.45 -5.17 -9.86
CA LEU A 30 6.00 -3.83 -10.03
C LEU A 30 6.52 -3.21 -8.73
N VAL A 31 5.88 -3.49 -7.59
CA VAL A 31 6.40 -3.12 -6.26
C VAL A 31 7.75 -3.78 -6.04
N ILE A 32 7.85 -5.09 -6.29
CA ILE A 32 9.10 -5.85 -6.13
C ILE A 32 10.19 -5.27 -7.06
N LEU A 33 9.85 -5.04 -8.33
CA LEU A 33 10.75 -4.44 -9.31
C LEU A 33 11.24 -3.06 -8.85
N SER A 34 10.36 -2.22 -8.32
CA SER A 34 10.71 -0.88 -7.84
C SER A 34 11.74 -0.92 -6.71
N VAL A 35 11.63 -1.92 -5.83
CA VAL A 35 12.49 -2.05 -4.65
C VAL A 35 13.86 -2.59 -5.05
N VAL A 36 13.89 -3.60 -5.91
CA VAL A 36 15.13 -4.13 -6.50
C VAL A 36 15.83 -3.04 -7.31
N PHE A 37 15.08 -2.23 -8.05
CA PHE A 37 15.63 -1.11 -8.81
C PHE A 37 16.22 -0.03 -7.89
N ALA A 38 15.54 0.31 -6.78
CA ALA A 38 16.08 1.24 -5.80
C ALA A 38 17.38 0.74 -5.19
N GLU A 39 17.47 -0.54 -4.87
CA GLU A 39 18.68 -1.17 -4.34
C GLU A 39 19.81 -1.20 -5.37
N PHE A 40 19.50 -1.57 -6.62
CA PHE A 40 20.45 -1.52 -7.73
C PHE A 40 21.02 -0.11 -7.93
N LEU A 41 20.15 0.90 -7.96
CA LEU A 41 20.54 2.28 -8.21
C LEU A 41 21.34 2.86 -7.02
N LYS A 42 20.98 2.52 -5.78
CA LYS A 42 21.78 2.84 -4.59
C LYS A 42 23.18 2.25 -4.71
N ASN A 43 23.28 0.94 -4.96
CA ASN A 43 24.56 0.23 -5.04
C ASN A 43 25.45 0.75 -6.18
N LEU A 44 24.84 1.13 -7.32
CA LEU A 44 25.56 1.70 -8.46
C LEU A 44 26.17 3.08 -8.13
N LEU A 45 25.42 3.95 -7.44
CA LEU A 45 25.82 5.34 -7.18
C LEU A 45 26.65 5.52 -5.91
N GLN A 46 26.60 4.57 -4.97
CA GLN A 46 27.26 4.68 -3.66
C GLN A 46 28.78 4.88 -3.75
N ALA A 47 29.41 4.36 -4.81
CA ALA A 47 30.84 4.55 -5.04
C ALA A 47 31.21 5.93 -5.63
N PHE A 48 30.26 6.65 -6.21
CA PHE A 48 30.54 7.82 -7.06
C PHE A 48 30.00 9.14 -6.52
N VAL A 49 29.05 9.11 -5.59
CA VAL A 49 28.25 10.29 -5.23
C VAL A 49 28.15 10.44 -3.70
N PRO A 50 28.24 11.67 -3.15
CA PRO A 50 28.03 11.90 -1.72
C PRO A 50 26.61 11.54 -1.27
N ASP A 51 26.46 11.13 -0.01
CA ASP A 51 25.22 10.58 0.56
C ASP A 51 23.96 11.40 0.29
N TRP A 52 24.05 12.74 0.34
CA TRP A 52 22.90 13.62 0.11
C TRP A 52 22.40 13.56 -1.33
N SER A 53 23.32 13.60 -2.29
CA SER A 53 22.97 13.49 -3.71
C SER A 53 22.57 12.06 -4.07
N LEU A 54 23.16 11.05 -3.43
CA LEU A 54 22.73 9.66 -3.61
C LEU A 54 21.28 9.46 -3.21
N LYS A 55 20.88 9.95 -2.02
CA LYS A 55 19.50 9.84 -1.54
C LYS A 55 18.51 10.47 -2.52
N LEU A 56 18.79 11.68 -3.00
CA LEU A 56 17.94 12.38 -3.97
C LEU A 56 17.86 11.62 -5.30
N CYS A 57 18.98 11.14 -5.82
CA CYS A 57 19.01 10.36 -7.06
C CYS A 57 18.18 9.06 -6.94
N VAL A 58 18.28 8.36 -5.80
CA VAL A 58 17.48 7.15 -5.55
C VAL A 58 15.99 7.48 -5.47
N PHE A 59 15.59 8.50 -4.72
CA PHE A 59 14.18 8.89 -4.65
C PHE A 59 13.60 9.26 -6.02
N ILE A 60 14.28 10.15 -6.76
CA ILE A 60 13.79 10.63 -8.05
C ILE A 60 13.82 9.50 -9.09
N GLY A 61 14.92 8.74 -9.15
CA GLY A 61 15.09 7.64 -10.09
C GLY A 61 14.06 6.54 -9.87
N THR A 62 13.92 6.05 -8.64
CA THR A 62 12.96 5.00 -8.32
C THR A 62 11.52 5.46 -8.53
N GLY A 63 11.17 6.69 -8.10
CA GLY A 63 9.81 7.22 -8.28
C GLY A 63 9.43 7.42 -9.75
N ALA A 64 10.37 7.89 -10.60
CA ALA A 64 10.12 8.07 -12.02
C ALA A 64 9.99 6.73 -12.76
N VAL A 65 10.86 5.77 -12.45
CA VAL A 65 10.82 4.43 -13.07
C VAL A 65 9.60 3.65 -12.61
N SER A 66 9.23 3.71 -11.32
CA SER A 66 8.02 3.07 -10.83
C SER A 66 6.80 3.61 -11.57
N ALA A 67 6.62 4.93 -11.61
CA ALA A 67 5.45 5.53 -12.25
C ALA A 67 5.35 5.20 -13.74
N SER A 68 6.50 5.19 -14.44
CA SER A 68 6.56 4.81 -15.86
C SER A 68 6.21 3.33 -16.08
N ALA A 69 6.76 2.43 -15.26
CA ALA A 69 6.51 1.00 -15.35
C ALA A 69 5.04 0.66 -15.03
N PHE A 70 4.47 1.29 -14.00
CA PHE A 70 3.05 1.15 -13.66
C PHE A 70 2.14 1.68 -14.77
N LEU A 71 2.47 2.82 -15.39
CA LEU A 71 1.69 3.37 -16.49
C LEU A 71 1.66 2.41 -17.69
N LEU A 72 2.82 1.86 -18.08
CA LEU A 72 2.92 0.90 -19.19
C LEU A 72 2.14 -0.39 -18.89
N ALA A 73 2.31 -0.96 -17.68
CA ALA A 73 1.65 -2.20 -17.30
C ALA A 73 0.12 -2.06 -17.25
N PHE A 74 -0.39 -0.96 -16.68
CA PHE A 74 -1.82 -0.70 -16.60
C PHE A 74 -2.43 -0.33 -17.95
N SER A 75 -1.70 0.41 -18.79
CA SER A 75 -2.11 0.61 -20.19
C SER A 75 -2.23 -0.72 -20.95
N TYR A 76 -1.34 -1.67 -20.70
CA TYR A 76 -1.40 -3.00 -21.31
C TYR A 76 -2.58 -3.83 -20.78
N LEU A 77 -2.91 -3.70 -19.49
CA LEU A 77 -4.06 -4.33 -18.86
C LEU A 77 -5.41 -3.68 -19.25
N GLY A 78 -5.38 -2.57 -20.00
CA GLY A 78 -6.56 -1.83 -20.43
C GLY A 78 -7.18 -0.95 -19.34
N THR A 79 -6.46 -0.68 -18.25
CA THR A 79 -6.94 0.20 -17.18
C THR A 79 -6.53 1.65 -17.45
N SER A 80 -7.48 2.57 -17.34
CA SER A 80 -7.21 3.99 -17.56
C SER A 80 -6.39 4.57 -16.41
N VAL A 81 -5.15 4.98 -16.69
CA VAL A 81 -4.28 5.60 -15.71
C VAL A 81 -4.62 7.09 -15.60
N SER A 82 -5.31 7.46 -14.53
CA SER A 82 -5.56 8.87 -14.21
C SER A 82 -4.30 9.55 -13.67
N THR A 83 -4.25 10.89 -13.73
CA THR A 83 -3.14 11.67 -13.15
C THR A 83 -2.98 11.40 -11.65
N GLY A 84 -4.09 11.22 -10.93
CA GLY A 84 -4.07 10.85 -9.51
C GLY A 84 -3.40 9.50 -9.29
N LEU A 85 -3.76 8.48 -10.08
CA LEU A 85 -3.17 7.14 -9.99
C LEU A 85 -1.67 7.15 -10.33
N TRP A 86 -1.25 7.98 -11.28
CA TRP A 86 0.17 8.18 -11.59
C TRP A 86 0.95 8.81 -10.42
N ILE A 87 0.38 9.82 -9.74
CA ILE A 87 1.02 10.40 -8.55
C ILE A 87 1.15 9.34 -7.44
N MET A 88 0.12 8.50 -7.25
CA MET A 88 0.18 7.42 -6.27
C MET A 88 1.28 6.40 -6.60
N THR A 89 1.50 6.05 -7.88
CA THR A 89 2.57 5.12 -8.25
C THR A 89 3.97 5.73 -8.10
N VAL A 90 4.12 7.06 -8.21
CA VAL A 90 5.34 7.78 -7.80
C VAL A 90 5.57 7.63 -6.29
N LEU A 91 4.54 7.91 -5.47
CA LEU A 91 4.63 7.80 -4.01
C LEU A 91 4.98 6.38 -3.55
N LEU A 92 4.43 5.37 -4.22
CA LEU A 92 4.78 3.97 -4.00
C LEU A 92 6.28 3.70 -4.26
N GLY A 93 6.84 4.25 -5.34
CA GLY A 93 8.27 4.18 -5.64
C GLY A 93 9.13 4.91 -4.60
N LEU A 94 8.64 6.03 -4.05
CA LEU A 94 9.32 6.74 -2.97
C LEU A 94 9.32 5.93 -1.66
N PHE A 95 8.24 5.22 -1.32
CA PHE A 95 8.24 4.30 -0.18
C PHE A 95 9.22 3.14 -0.36
N ALA A 96 9.33 2.60 -1.58
CA ALA A 96 10.32 1.59 -1.91
C ALA A 96 11.76 2.12 -1.75
N ALA A 97 12.05 3.32 -2.28
CA ALA A 97 13.35 3.98 -2.14
C ALA A 97 13.69 4.27 -0.68
N LYS A 98 12.73 4.78 0.11
CA LYS A 98 12.90 5.06 1.54
C LYS A 98 13.31 3.80 2.29
N HIS A 99 12.62 2.68 2.05
CA HIS A 99 12.93 1.39 2.69
C HIS A 99 14.39 0.97 2.43
N VAL A 100 14.84 1.05 1.18
CA VAL A 100 16.21 0.69 0.78
C VAL A 100 17.27 1.61 1.41
N LEU A 101 16.95 2.89 1.58
CA LEU A 101 17.86 3.89 2.15
C LEU A 101 17.94 3.80 3.68
N ASP A 102 16.82 3.56 4.37
CA ASP A 102 16.76 3.54 5.84
C ASP A 102 17.24 2.20 6.42
N ASP A 103 16.86 1.07 5.82
CA ASP A 103 17.12 -0.26 6.40
C ASP A 103 18.44 -0.90 5.96
N ASN A 104 19.19 -0.25 5.04
CA ASN A 104 20.44 -0.76 4.47
C ASN A 104 20.34 -2.24 4.09
N VAL A 105 19.48 -2.54 3.11
CA VAL A 105 19.40 -3.89 2.52
C VAL A 105 20.78 -4.22 1.94
N GLU A 106 21.47 -5.19 2.54
CA GLU A 106 22.87 -5.55 2.21
C GLU A 106 22.94 -6.49 0.99
N ALA A 107 22.35 -6.13 -0.14
CA ALA A 107 22.45 -6.89 -1.41
C ALA A 107 22.03 -8.37 -1.35
N GLU A 108 21.37 -8.80 -0.28
CA GLU A 108 20.85 -10.16 -0.12
C GLU A 108 19.48 -10.28 -0.83
N TYR A 109 19.52 -10.21 -2.16
CA TYR A 109 18.33 -10.26 -3.02
C TYR A 109 17.49 -11.51 -2.79
N GLY A 110 18.11 -12.65 -2.44
CA GLY A 110 17.39 -13.90 -2.17
C GLY A 110 16.40 -13.78 -1.01
N GLU A 111 16.82 -13.19 0.12
CA GLU A 111 15.92 -12.96 1.25
C GLU A 111 14.89 -11.88 0.93
N LEU A 112 15.28 -10.82 0.21
CA LEU A 112 14.35 -9.77 -0.22
C LEU A 112 13.22 -10.35 -1.08
N PHE A 113 13.56 -11.12 -2.12
CA PHE A 113 12.57 -11.76 -3.00
C PHE A 113 11.70 -12.74 -2.22
N TRP A 114 12.27 -13.51 -1.31
CA TRP A 114 11.51 -14.46 -0.49
C TRP A 114 10.46 -13.77 0.38
N GLU A 115 10.85 -12.74 1.15
CA GLU A 115 9.91 -12.01 2.00
C GLU A 115 8.85 -11.26 1.18
N CYS A 116 9.25 -10.65 0.06
CA CYS A 116 8.32 -9.96 -0.83
C CYS A 116 7.35 -10.92 -1.53
N ALA A 117 7.80 -12.12 -1.91
CA ALA A 117 6.94 -13.13 -2.52
C ALA A 117 5.86 -13.63 -1.56
N ILE A 118 6.17 -13.75 -0.25
CA ILE A 118 5.17 -14.09 0.76
C ILE A 118 4.13 -12.96 0.88
N ALA A 119 4.57 -11.70 0.96
CA ALA A 119 3.68 -10.54 1.02
C ALA A 119 2.76 -10.47 -0.21
N TRP A 120 3.34 -10.64 -1.39
CA TRP A 120 2.62 -10.67 -2.66
C TRP A 120 1.64 -11.84 -2.76
N GLY A 121 2.02 -13.04 -2.30
CA GLY A 121 1.13 -14.19 -2.26
C GLY A 121 -0.12 -13.94 -1.42
N PHE A 122 0.03 -13.37 -0.23
CA PHE A 122 -1.13 -13.00 0.60
C PHE A 122 -1.97 -11.89 -0.02
N TRP A 123 -1.34 -10.93 -0.68
CA TRP A 123 -2.05 -9.89 -1.40
C TRP A 123 -2.93 -10.50 -2.51
N ILE A 124 -2.40 -11.39 -3.34
CA ILE A 124 -3.20 -12.06 -4.39
C ILE A 124 -4.35 -12.85 -3.76
N LEU A 125 -4.08 -13.66 -2.73
CA LEU A 125 -5.11 -14.49 -2.08
C LEU A 125 -6.27 -13.65 -1.53
N LEU A 126 -5.96 -12.54 -0.85
CA LEU A 126 -7.00 -11.64 -0.34
C LEU A 126 -7.71 -10.87 -1.45
N SER A 127 -7.02 -10.54 -2.55
CA SER A 127 -7.64 -9.88 -3.70
C SER A 127 -8.61 -10.81 -4.43
N ILE A 128 -8.28 -12.11 -4.54
CA ILE A 128 -9.21 -13.13 -5.07
C ILE A 128 -10.47 -13.19 -4.21
N ALA A 129 -10.31 -13.23 -2.88
CA ALA A 129 -11.46 -13.23 -1.97
C ALA A 129 -12.31 -11.96 -2.14
N ARG A 130 -11.67 -10.78 -2.22
CA ARG A 130 -12.37 -9.50 -2.44
C ARG A 130 -13.11 -9.45 -3.78
N GLU A 131 -12.47 -9.86 -4.86
CA GLU A 131 -13.06 -9.87 -6.21
C GLU A 131 -14.30 -10.79 -6.24
N PHE A 132 -14.19 -11.96 -5.61
CA PHE A 132 -15.25 -12.94 -5.51
C PHE A 132 -16.44 -12.46 -4.66
N PHE A 133 -16.20 -11.92 -3.47
CA PHE A 133 -17.29 -11.38 -2.63
C PHE A 133 -17.90 -10.09 -3.21
N GLY A 134 -17.11 -9.33 -3.96
CA GLY A 134 -17.53 -8.08 -4.56
C GLY A 134 -18.41 -8.24 -5.79
N SER A 135 -18.03 -9.18 -6.65
CA SER A 135 -18.58 -9.29 -8.01
C SER A 135 -18.85 -10.72 -8.47
N GLY A 136 -18.49 -11.73 -7.69
CA GLY A 136 -18.59 -13.14 -8.10
C GLY A 136 -17.59 -13.56 -9.18
N MET A 137 -16.70 -12.65 -9.56
CA MET A 137 -15.65 -12.89 -10.54
C MET A 137 -14.35 -13.30 -9.87
N ILE A 138 -13.55 -14.09 -10.60
CA ILE A 138 -12.12 -14.22 -10.34
C ILE A 138 -11.41 -13.98 -11.67
N PHE A 139 -10.43 -13.09 -11.68
CA PHE A 139 -9.68 -12.73 -12.88
C PHE A 139 -10.57 -12.15 -14.01
N GLY A 140 -11.65 -11.47 -13.63
CA GLY A 140 -12.66 -10.95 -14.56
C GLY A 140 -13.52 -12.02 -15.25
N ASN A 141 -13.41 -13.28 -14.84
CA ASN A 141 -14.30 -14.35 -15.29
C ASN A 141 -15.36 -14.60 -14.22
N MET A 142 -16.63 -14.58 -14.61
CA MET A 142 -17.76 -14.86 -13.72
C MET A 142 -17.71 -16.32 -13.28
N ILE A 143 -17.69 -16.58 -11.97
CA ILE A 143 -17.70 -17.93 -11.43
C ILE A 143 -19.06 -18.28 -10.84
N LEU A 144 -19.61 -17.36 -10.05
CA LEU A 144 -20.84 -17.60 -9.31
C LEU A 144 -21.59 -16.29 -9.15
N GLU A 145 -22.86 -16.23 -9.52
CA GLU A 145 -23.73 -15.07 -9.29
C GLU A 145 -24.68 -15.39 -8.14
N THR A 146 -24.58 -14.65 -7.03
CA THR A 146 -25.44 -14.86 -5.84
C THR A 146 -25.83 -13.52 -5.22
N GLU A 147 -26.98 -13.49 -4.54
CA GLU A 147 -27.51 -12.29 -3.85
C GLU A 147 -26.62 -11.82 -2.69
N MET A 148 -25.68 -12.64 -2.23
CA MET A 148 -24.76 -12.31 -1.12
C MET A 148 -23.56 -11.44 -1.55
N GLN A 149 -23.41 -11.16 -2.85
CA GLN A 149 -22.31 -10.34 -3.38
C GLN A 149 -22.58 -8.85 -3.22
N SER A 150 -21.58 -8.09 -2.78
CA SER A 150 -21.72 -6.66 -2.54
C SER A 150 -20.50 -5.89 -3.01
N LYS A 151 -20.74 -4.86 -3.83
CA LYS A 151 -19.67 -3.98 -4.35
C LYS A 151 -18.87 -3.29 -3.26
N VAL A 152 -19.41 -3.18 -2.04
CA VAL A 152 -18.70 -2.62 -0.87
C VAL A 152 -17.39 -3.37 -0.61
N PHE A 153 -17.31 -4.68 -0.89
CA PHE A 153 -16.06 -5.45 -0.75
C PHE A 153 -14.94 -4.96 -1.69
N LEU A 154 -15.25 -4.25 -2.77
CA LEU A 154 -14.28 -3.69 -3.71
C LEU A 154 -13.83 -2.27 -3.33
N GLU A 155 -14.51 -1.63 -2.37
CA GLU A 155 -14.18 -0.28 -1.91
C GLU A 155 -12.92 -0.23 -1.05
N THR A 156 -12.36 0.97 -0.91
CA THR A 156 -11.07 1.20 -0.23
C THR A 156 -11.09 0.80 1.25
N ILE A 157 -12.26 0.75 1.89
CA ILE A 157 -12.45 0.21 3.26
C ILE A 157 -11.83 -1.19 3.35
N PHE A 158 -12.22 -2.08 2.44
CA PHE A 158 -11.71 -3.44 2.39
C PHE A 158 -10.27 -3.48 1.86
N GLY A 159 -9.83 -2.47 1.10
CA GLY A 159 -8.42 -2.26 0.75
C GLY A 159 -7.54 -2.11 1.99
N PHE A 160 -7.90 -1.21 2.90
CA PHE A 160 -7.20 -1.05 4.18
C PHE A 160 -7.22 -2.30 5.05
N LEU A 161 -8.37 -2.98 5.11
CA LEU A 161 -8.48 -4.24 5.85
C LEU A 161 -7.56 -5.33 5.26
N THR A 162 -7.52 -5.46 3.94
CA THR A 162 -6.62 -6.42 3.28
C THR A 162 -5.16 -6.08 3.42
N ALA A 163 -4.78 -4.81 3.38
CA ALA A 163 -3.41 -4.39 3.67
C ALA A 163 -3.01 -4.81 5.09
N GLY A 164 -3.88 -4.55 6.07
CA GLY A 164 -3.65 -4.96 7.46
C GLY A 164 -3.53 -6.48 7.62
N MET A 165 -4.42 -7.25 7.00
CA MET A 165 -4.40 -8.72 7.08
C MET A 165 -3.22 -9.34 6.34
N ALA A 166 -2.94 -8.94 5.10
CA ALA A 166 -1.83 -9.46 4.30
C ALA A 166 -0.50 -9.27 5.02
N LEU A 167 -0.26 -8.08 5.56
CA LEU A 167 0.97 -7.79 6.31
C LEU A 167 1.03 -8.56 7.63
N ALA A 168 -0.09 -8.69 8.34
CA ALA A 168 -0.13 -9.49 9.56
C ALA A 168 0.17 -10.97 9.29
N PHE A 169 -0.40 -11.55 8.24
CA PHE A 169 -0.13 -12.94 7.86
C PHE A 169 1.31 -13.14 7.42
N THR A 170 1.84 -12.20 6.63
CA THR A 170 3.25 -12.17 6.21
C THR A 170 4.18 -12.15 7.42
N ASN A 171 3.93 -11.26 8.38
CA ASN A 171 4.69 -11.19 9.63
C ASN A 171 4.54 -12.44 10.50
N GLY A 172 3.37 -13.07 10.46
CA GLY A 172 3.12 -14.34 11.14
C GLY A 172 4.00 -15.47 10.62
N ILE A 173 4.13 -15.59 9.29
CA ILE A 173 4.98 -16.59 8.64
C ILE A 173 6.46 -16.29 8.86
N ILE A 174 6.89 -15.05 8.58
CA ILE A 174 8.30 -14.64 8.64
C ILE A 174 8.76 -14.51 10.10
N LYS A 175 7.84 -14.45 11.07
CA LYS A 175 8.08 -14.25 12.52
C LYS A 175 8.89 -12.99 12.82
N LYS A 176 8.90 -12.02 11.90
CA LYS A 176 9.54 -10.70 12.05
C LYS A 176 8.49 -9.66 12.47
N LYS A 177 8.97 -8.60 13.11
CA LYS A 177 8.12 -7.49 13.58
C LYS A 177 8.38 -6.27 12.71
N ILE A 178 7.31 -5.59 12.36
CA ILE A 178 7.39 -4.25 11.78
C ILE A 178 7.62 -3.27 12.94
N THR A 179 8.79 -2.65 12.96
CA THR A 179 9.16 -1.61 13.94
C THR A 179 9.57 -0.36 13.18
N ASN A 180 9.22 0.82 13.70
CA ASN A 180 9.65 2.10 13.14
C ASN A 180 9.04 2.50 11.79
N THR A 181 7.80 2.08 11.49
CA THR A 181 7.07 2.54 10.30
C THR A 181 6.41 3.91 10.50
N HIS A 182 6.52 4.76 9.50
CA HIS A 182 5.89 6.07 9.41
C HIS A 182 4.54 5.97 8.69
N SER A 183 3.59 5.24 9.28
CA SER A 183 2.25 5.05 8.73
C SER A 183 1.48 6.33 8.42
N LEU A 184 1.81 7.45 9.07
CA LEU A 184 1.21 8.76 8.74
C LEU A 184 1.58 9.22 7.32
N LEU A 185 2.81 8.96 6.87
CA LEU A 185 3.23 9.30 5.50
C LEU A 185 2.43 8.52 4.46
N LEU A 186 1.93 7.33 4.83
CA LEU A 186 1.11 6.48 3.98
C LEU A 186 -0.37 6.93 3.99
N VAL A 187 -0.91 7.26 5.16
CA VAL A 187 -2.32 7.62 5.33
C VAL A 187 -2.65 8.99 4.70
N ILE A 188 -1.73 9.96 4.77
CA ILE A 188 -2.00 11.32 4.26
C ILE A 188 -2.30 11.31 2.75
N PRO A 189 -1.47 10.71 1.86
CA PRO A 189 -1.80 10.61 0.45
C PRO A 189 -3.08 9.82 0.19
N LEU A 190 -3.30 8.71 0.91
CA LEU A 190 -4.53 7.93 0.72
C LEU A 190 -5.78 8.73 1.06
N ALA A 191 -5.78 9.52 2.15
CA ALA A 191 -6.90 10.38 2.49
C ALA A 191 -7.10 11.54 1.51
N MET A 192 -6.03 12.01 0.87
CA MET A 192 -6.09 13.08 -0.15
C MET A 192 -6.69 12.58 -1.46
N PHE A 193 -6.30 11.39 -1.92
CA PHE A 193 -6.73 10.86 -3.22
C PHE A 193 -7.97 9.96 -3.13
N ILE A 194 -8.21 9.32 -1.99
CA ILE A 194 -9.36 8.45 -1.74
C ILE A 194 -10.10 8.97 -0.53
N ARG A 195 -11.04 9.88 -0.79
CA ARG A 195 -11.83 10.53 0.26
C ARG A 195 -12.93 9.57 0.74
N PRO A 196 -13.09 9.37 2.06
CA PRO A 196 -14.10 8.46 2.59
C PRO A 196 -15.53 8.99 2.53
N PHE A 197 -15.71 10.30 2.39
CA PHE A 197 -16.99 10.98 2.25
C PHE A 197 -16.80 12.30 1.49
N ASP A 198 -17.87 12.81 0.91
CA ASP A 198 -17.92 14.15 0.31
C ASP A 198 -18.82 15.05 1.16
N MET A 199 -18.44 16.33 1.28
CA MET A 199 -19.16 17.29 2.11
C MET A 199 -19.73 18.40 1.24
N GLU A 200 -20.97 18.22 0.78
CA GLU A 200 -21.66 19.17 -0.11
C GLU A 200 -22.16 20.43 0.63
N SER A 201 -22.22 20.39 1.96
CA SER A 201 -22.86 21.44 2.79
C SER A 201 -22.01 22.71 2.95
N PHE A 202 -20.70 22.64 2.71
CA PHE A 202 -19.76 23.75 2.82
C PHE A 202 -19.15 24.06 1.45
N GLY A 203 -18.66 25.28 1.23
CA GLY A 203 -18.00 25.65 -0.03
C GLY A 203 -16.91 24.64 -0.42
N GLU A 204 -16.76 24.40 -1.73
CA GLU A 204 -15.98 23.30 -2.32
C GLU A 204 -14.59 23.11 -1.70
N ILE A 205 -13.87 24.21 -1.43
CA ILE A 205 -12.53 24.19 -0.83
C ILE A 205 -12.58 23.77 0.64
N VAL A 206 -13.55 24.27 1.41
CA VAL A 206 -13.68 23.97 2.85
C VAL A 206 -14.11 22.52 3.04
N GLY A 207 -15.05 22.04 2.22
CA GLY A 207 -15.45 20.63 2.19
C GLY A 207 -14.27 19.71 1.85
N LEU A 208 -13.47 20.07 0.85
CA LEU A 208 -12.28 19.30 0.46
C LEU A 208 -11.25 19.25 1.60
N VAL A 209 -10.92 20.39 2.22
CA VAL A 209 -9.97 20.40 3.35
C VAL A 209 -10.50 19.52 4.48
N TRP A 210 -11.79 19.62 4.80
CA TRP A 210 -12.39 18.88 5.91
C TRP A 210 -12.39 17.36 5.69
N THR A 211 -12.76 16.91 4.49
CA THR A 211 -12.80 15.49 4.11
C THR A 211 -11.43 14.81 4.20
N ILE A 212 -10.33 15.56 4.02
CA ILE A 212 -8.97 15.08 4.21
C ILE A 212 -8.54 15.11 5.69
N LEU A 213 -8.87 16.19 6.40
CA LEU A 213 -8.38 16.46 7.75
C LEU A 213 -9.01 15.51 8.79
N VAL A 214 -10.31 15.23 8.69
CA VAL A 214 -11.05 14.39 9.64
C VAL A 214 -10.49 12.96 9.73
N PRO A 215 -10.30 12.20 8.62
CA PRO A 215 -9.70 10.87 8.68
C PRO A 215 -8.31 10.87 9.29
N ILE A 216 -7.49 11.89 8.98
CA ILE A 216 -6.12 12.00 9.50
C ILE A 216 -6.12 12.25 11.00
N ILE A 217 -6.96 13.15 11.52
CA ILE A 217 -7.07 13.41 12.96
C ILE A 217 -7.53 12.15 13.70
N LEU A 218 -8.56 11.48 13.19
CA LEU A 218 -9.06 10.25 13.79
C LEU A 218 -7.97 9.18 13.81
N PHE A 219 -7.22 9.03 12.72
CA PHE A 219 -6.10 8.11 12.67
C PHE A 219 -5.00 8.44 13.68
N ILE A 220 -4.62 9.72 13.82
CA ILE A 220 -3.64 10.15 14.83
C ILE A 220 -4.12 9.82 16.24
N SER A 221 -5.41 10.04 16.52
CA SER A 221 -6.04 9.70 17.80
C SER A 221 -5.96 8.21 18.08
N VAL A 222 -6.41 7.38 17.13
CA VAL A 222 -6.39 5.92 17.24
C VAL A 222 -4.96 5.37 17.33
N LYS A 223 -4.01 5.93 16.58
CA LYS A 223 -2.60 5.54 16.66
C LYS A 223 -2.02 5.76 18.06
N LYS A 224 -2.38 6.85 18.74
CA LYS A 224 -1.96 7.11 20.12
C LYS A 224 -2.53 6.07 21.09
N THR A 225 -3.78 5.65 20.93
CA THR A 225 -4.40 4.63 21.80
C THR A 225 -3.87 3.22 21.50
N LEU A 226 -3.65 2.90 20.23
CA LEU A 226 -3.08 1.61 19.78
C LEU A 226 -1.69 1.32 20.36
N LYS A 227 -0.91 2.34 20.72
CA LYS A 227 0.39 2.17 21.41
C LYS A 227 0.24 1.39 22.72
N PHE A 228 -0.91 1.49 23.39
CA PHE A 228 -1.20 0.81 24.65
C PHE A 228 -1.97 -0.50 24.47
N ALA A 229 -2.40 -0.82 23.25
CA ALA A 229 -3.15 -2.04 22.97
C ALA A 229 -2.25 -3.29 23.05
N ARG A 230 -2.78 -4.37 23.63
CA ARG A 230 -2.11 -5.68 23.68
C ARG A 230 -2.33 -6.45 22.38
N THR A 231 -1.76 -5.95 21.28
CA THR A 231 -1.83 -6.63 19.97
C THR A 231 -0.84 -7.79 19.88
N GLY A 232 -1.23 -8.89 19.23
CA GLY A 232 -0.34 -10.01 18.92
C GLY A 232 0.91 -9.57 18.13
N LYS A 233 2.00 -10.34 18.20
CA LYS A 233 3.30 -9.98 17.61
C LYS A 233 3.22 -9.69 16.10
N ALA A 234 2.39 -10.43 15.37
CA ALA A 234 2.22 -10.32 13.92
C ALA A 234 1.44 -9.07 13.49
N PHE A 235 0.51 -8.63 14.34
CA PHE A 235 -0.41 -7.52 14.10
C PHE A 235 0.16 -6.17 14.53
N ARG A 236 1.15 -6.17 15.42
CA ARG A 236 1.69 -4.95 16.01
C ARG A 236 2.35 -4.02 14.97
N GLY A 237 2.09 -2.72 15.07
CA GLY A 237 2.63 -1.69 14.19
C GLY A 237 1.71 -1.42 12.99
N LEU A 238 2.30 -1.29 11.80
CA LEU A 238 1.61 -0.98 10.55
C LEU A 238 0.35 -1.84 10.28
N PRO A 239 0.32 -3.17 10.52
CA PRO A 239 -0.85 -3.98 10.18
C PRO A 239 -2.12 -3.56 10.92
N VAL A 240 -2.06 -3.39 12.24
CA VAL A 240 -3.21 -2.92 13.04
C VAL A 240 -3.56 -1.48 12.73
N GLU A 241 -2.59 -0.64 12.40
CA GLU A 241 -2.84 0.73 11.96
C GLU A 241 -3.63 0.76 10.64
N MET A 242 -3.33 -0.12 9.68
CA MET A 242 -4.11 -0.26 8.44
C MET A 242 -5.52 -0.82 8.70
N LEU A 243 -5.66 -1.80 9.59
CA LEU A 243 -6.99 -2.30 9.99
C LEU A 243 -7.83 -1.18 10.62
N ALA A 244 -7.24 -0.39 11.51
CA ALA A 244 -7.90 0.75 12.15
C ALA A 244 -8.33 1.79 11.11
N MET A 245 -7.51 2.07 10.09
CA MET A 245 -7.90 2.93 8.98
C MET A 245 -9.10 2.40 8.21
N GLY A 246 -9.17 1.09 7.96
CA GLY A 246 -10.34 0.45 7.36
C GLY A 246 -11.61 0.71 8.16
N PHE A 247 -11.55 0.57 9.49
CA PHE A 247 -12.70 0.89 10.36
C PHE A 247 -13.05 2.37 10.38
N ILE A 248 -12.05 3.27 10.37
CA ILE A 248 -12.31 4.72 10.29
C ILE A 248 -13.04 5.05 8.98
N TYR A 249 -12.58 4.50 7.86
CA TYR A 249 -13.23 4.71 6.55
C TYR A 249 -14.65 4.17 6.55
N MET A 250 -14.86 2.98 7.13
CA MET A 250 -16.20 2.38 7.24
C MET A 250 -17.17 3.23 8.06
N ILE A 251 -16.70 3.85 9.15
CA ILE A 251 -17.54 4.72 9.98
C ILE A 251 -17.87 6.01 9.24
N LEU A 252 -16.89 6.58 8.54
CA LEU A 252 -17.03 7.84 7.84
C LEU A 252 -17.86 7.72 6.55
N SER A 253 -17.80 6.58 5.85
CA SER A 253 -18.52 6.35 4.59
C SER A 253 -20.03 6.09 4.77
N ILE A 254 -20.50 6.00 6.01
CA ILE A 254 -21.95 5.88 6.31
C ILE A 254 -22.66 7.23 6.14
N TYR A 255 -21.91 8.34 6.17
CA TYR A 255 -22.41 9.71 6.08
C TYR A 255 -22.15 10.29 4.70
#